data_AF-A0A7X9AWX6-F1
#
_entry.id   AF-A0A7X9AWX6-F1
#
_cell.length_a   1.000
_cell.length_b   1.000
_cell.length_c   1.000
_cell.angle_alpha   90.00
_cell.angle_beta   90.00
_cell.angle_gamma   90.00
#
_symmetry.space_group_name_H-M   'P 1'
#
loop_
_entity.id
_entity.type
_entity.pdbx_description
1 polymer ?
#
loop_
_entity_poly.entity_id
_entity_poly.type
_entity_poly.pdbx_seq_one_letter_code
_entity_poly.pdbx_strand_id
1 'polypeptide(L)'
;MMKKNLLLILLLLCGLPGFGQETEKLMDKLNRGQKKHFLLFCQIQMATKDGKADHQKVFEAYVSVIAESCKVTQPQYQKIADNLQERADKALMNGRNEIAERVGKVAKIYTDMSQSQLNIMKAYEDKNTEATHQTLSQMQALETLMNNNRLKTLERDWLFPAEAEQFLLQSLGSKK
;
A
#
# COMPACT_ATOMS: atom_id res chain seq x y z
N MET A 1 -9.58 -7.24 26.39
CA MET A 1 -9.63 -8.63 25.88
C MET A 1 -8.73 -8.92 24.67
N MET A 2 -8.25 -7.92 23.90
CA MET A 2 -7.43 -8.10 22.68
C MET A 2 -6.03 -8.72 22.88
N LYS A 3 -5.43 -8.62 24.07
CA LYS A 3 -4.05 -9.11 24.32
C LYS A 3 -3.94 -10.64 24.30
N LYS A 4 -5.01 -11.36 24.66
CA LYS A 4 -5.03 -12.83 24.68
C LYS A 4 -5.04 -13.43 23.27
N ASN A 5 -5.74 -12.80 22.33
CA ASN A 5 -5.78 -13.25 20.93
C ASN A 5 -4.44 -12.99 20.22
N LEU A 6 -3.77 -11.87 20.52
CA LEU A 6 -2.45 -11.57 19.97
C LEU A 6 -1.38 -12.58 20.42
N LEU A 7 -1.44 -13.02 21.68
CA LEU A 7 -0.51 -14.01 22.23
C LEU A 7 -0.72 -15.41 21.61
N LEU A 8 -1.99 -15.80 21.38
CA LEU A 8 -2.34 -17.04 20.71
C LEU A 8 -1.90 -17.05 19.23
N ILE A 9 -2.00 -15.91 18.54
CA ILE A 9 -1.55 -15.76 17.15
C ILE A 9 -0.02 -15.86 17.05
N LEU A 10 0.72 -15.27 18.00
CA LEU A 10 2.18 -15.40 18.10
C LEU A 10 2.60 -16.86 18.39
N LEU A 11 1.89 -17.54 19.28
CA LEU A 11 2.17 -18.95 19.64
C LEU A 11 1.88 -19.94 18.50
N LEU A 12 0.85 -19.69 17.69
CA LEU A 12 0.51 -20.51 16.52
C LEU A 12 1.56 -20.41 15.38
N LEU A 13 2.27 -19.27 15.28
CA LEU A 13 3.32 -19.07 14.28
C LEU A 13 4.68 -19.66 14.69
N CYS A 14 4.94 -19.81 15.98
CA CYS A 14 6.18 -20.45 16.48
C CYS A 14 6.18 -21.98 16.36
N GLY A 15 5.05 -22.61 16.03
CA GLY A 15 4.90 -24.08 15.98
C GLY A 15 5.15 -24.72 14.61
N LEU A 16 5.42 -23.93 13.56
CA LEU A 16 5.66 -24.46 12.22
C LEU A 16 7.16 -24.71 12.01
N PRO A 17 7.62 -25.98 11.96
CA PRO A 17 9.03 -26.30 11.70
C PRO A 17 9.37 -25.85 10.27
N GLY A 18 10.09 -24.74 10.15
CA GLY A 18 10.48 -24.12 8.88
C GLY A 18 10.40 -22.59 8.82
N PHE A 19 9.83 -21.93 9.83
CA PHE A 19 9.59 -20.46 9.83
C PHE A 19 10.80 -19.59 10.28
N GLY A 20 11.98 -20.17 10.51
CA GLY A 20 12.90 -19.63 11.53
C GLY A 20 13.89 -18.52 11.15
N GLN A 21 14.39 -18.42 9.91
CA GLN A 21 15.53 -17.51 9.64
C GLN A 21 15.36 -16.57 8.44
N GLU A 22 14.86 -17.07 7.29
CA GLU A 22 14.64 -16.20 6.13
C GLU A 22 13.40 -15.33 6.29
N THR A 23 12.34 -15.89 6.89
CA THR A 23 11.13 -15.15 7.25
C THR A 23 11.42 -14.06 8.27
N GLU A 24 12.34 -14.28 9.22
CA GLU A 24 12.74 -13.29 10.22
C GLU A 24 13.48 -12.10 9.55
N LYS A 25 14.46 -12.38 8.68
CA LYS A 25 15.15 -11.35 7.88
C LYS A 25 14.23 -10.60 6.93
N LEU A 26 13.22 -11.28 6.39
CA LEU A 26 12.23 -10.68 5.50
C LEU A 26 11.29 -9.75 6.27
N MET A 27 10.86 -10.17 7.46
CA MET A 27 10.07 -9.36 8.37
C MET A 27 10.86 -8.15 8.89
N ASP A 28 12.19 -8.24 9.08
CA ASP A 28 13.01 -7.11 9.51
C ASP A 28 13.02 -5.92 8.53
N LYS A 29 12.69 -6.15 7.27
CA LYS A 29 12.52 -5.07 6.27
C LYS A 29 11.20 -4.31 6.42
N LEU A 30 10.23 -4.89 7.12
CA LEU A 30 8.91 -4.31 7.31
C LEU A 30 8.86 -3.48 8.59
N ASN A 31 8.23 -2.30 8.50
CA ASN A 31 7.93 -1.53 9.69
C ASN A 31 6.84 -2.21 10.54
N ARG A 32 6.61 -1.72 11.76
CA ARG A 32 5.65 -2.35 12.70
C ARG A 32 4.21 -2.38 12.14
N GLY A 33 3.81 -1.37 11.38
CA GLY A 33 2.51 -1.33 10.72
C GLY A 33 2.40 -2.38 9.63
N GLN A 34 3.37 -2.41 8.72
CA GLN A 34 3.45 -3.34 7.60
C GLN A 34 3.46 -4.80 8.08
N LYS A 35 4.19 -5.10 9.17
CA LYS A 35 4.17 -6.42 9.83
C LYS A 35 2.75 -6.82 10.25
N LYS A 36 2.00 -5.92 10.87
CA LYS A 36 0.61 -6.20 11.28
C LYS A 36 -0.31 -6.40 10.07
N HIS A 37 -0.17 -5.56 9.05
CA HIS A 37 -0.97 -5.64 7.83
C HIS A 37 -0.69 -6.93 7.05
N PHE A 38 0.57 -7.36 7.00
CA PHE A 38 0.97 -8.65 6.44
C PHE A 38 0.35 -9.84 7.20
N LEU A 39 0.38 -9.81 8.55
CA LEU A 39 -0.24 -10.88 9.34
C LEU A 39 -1.76 -10.99 9.09
N LEU A 40 -2.44 -9.84 8.92
CA LEU A 40 -3.85 -9.82 8.54
C LEU A 40 -4.07 -10.48 7.16
N PHE A 41 -3.22 -10.17 6.18
CA PHE A 41 -3.24 -10.84 4.88
C PHE A 41 -3.08 -12.36 5.00
N CYS A 42 -2.11 -12.84 5.78
CA CYS A 42 -1.92 -14.28 5.97
C CYS A 42 -3.16 -14.96 6.61
N GLN A 43 -3.78 -14.33 7.61
CA GLN A 43 -5.01 -14.85 8.23
C GLN A 43 -6.16 -14.96 7.23
N ILE A 44 -6.31 -13.94 6.37
CA ILE A 44 -7.28 -13.92 5.29
C ILE A 44 -7.04 -15.09 4.32
N GLN A 45 -5.80 -15.31 3.90
CA GLN A 45 -5.46 -16.40 2.97
C GLN A 45 -5.75 -17.78 3.57
N MET A 46 -5.44 -17.99 4.86
CA MET A 46 -5.75 -19.23 5.57
C MET A 46 -7.27 -19.45 5.68
N ALA A 47 -8.03 -18.44 6.08
CA ALA A 47 -9.49 -18.54 6.17
C ALA A 47 -10.15 -18.83 4.81
N THR A 48 -9.60 -18.24 3.74
CA THR A 48 -10.06 -18.46 2.37
C THR A 48 -9.81 -19.90 1.92
N LYS A 49 -8.59 -20.42 2.18
CA LYS A 49 -8.23 -21.81 1.90
C LYS A 49 -9.10 -22.83 2.65
N ASP A 50 -9.48 -22.51 3.88
CA ASP A 50 -10.35 -23.34 4.73
C ASP A 50 -11.84 -23.27 4.32
N GLY A 51 -12.21 -22.43 3.34
CA GLY A 51 -13.62 -22.18 2.97
C GLY A 51 -14.43 -21.43 4.03
N LYS A 52 -13.75 -20.79 5.00
CA LYS A 52 -14.34 -20.09 6.15
C LYS A 52 -14.35 -18.56 5.97
N ALA A 53 -13.79 -18.05 4.88
CA ALA A 53 -13.70 -16.63 4.62
C ALA A 53 -15.04 -16.05 4.17
N ASP A 54 -15.56 -15.11 4.96
CA ASP A 54 -16.53 -14.15 4.47
C ASP A 54 -15.77 -13.10 3.65
N HIS A 55 -15.84 -13.22 2.32
CA HIS A 55 -15.09 -12.38 1.39
C HIS A 55 -15.30 -10.88 1.61
N GLN A 56 -16.50 -10.47 2.03
CA GLN A 56 -16.80 -9.07 2.30
C GLN A 56 -16.11 -8.60 3.59
N LYS A 57 -16.20 -9.36 4.68
CA LYS A 57 -15.50 -9.00 5.93
C LYS A 57 -13.99 -9.01 5.78
N VAL A 58 -13.48 -9.94 4.98
CA VAL A 58 -12.06 -10.03 4.62
C VAL A 58 -11.61 -8.78 3.86
N PHE A 59 -12.37 -8.37 2.84
CA PHE A 59 -12.13 -7.16 2.08
C PHE A 59 -12.15 -5.92 2.98
N GLU A 60 -13.21 -5.77 3.79
CA GLU A 60 -13.36 -4.64 4.71
C GLU A 60 -12.18 -4.58 5.72
N ALA A 61 -11.77 -5.72 6.29
CA ALA A 61 -10.68 -5.77 7.25
C ALA A 61 -9.33 -5.33 6.65
N TYR A 62 -9.00 -5.80 5.44
CA TYR A 62 -7.73 -5.46 4.80
C TYR A 62 -7.73 -4.04 4.23
N VAL A 63 -8.76 -3.68 3.47
CA VAL A 63 -8.81 -2.42 2.72
C VAL A 63 -9.07 -1.22 3.63
N SER A 64 -9.77 -1.39 4.77
CA SER A 64 -10.01 -0.28 5.71
C SER A 64 -8.72 0.40 6.17
N VAL A 65 -7.66 -0.37 6.45
CA VAL A 65 -6.35 0.18 6.85
C VAL A 65 -5.77 1.06 5.74
N ILE A 66 -5.91 0.64 4.49
CA ILE A 66 -5.43 1.37 3.32
C ILE A 66 -6.26 2.63 3.09
N ALA A 67 -7.59 2.53 3.15
CA ALA A 67 -8.50 3.65 2.97
C ALA A 67 -8.29 4.74 4.04
N GLU A 68 -8.14 4.36 5.32
CA GLU A 68 -7.83 5.30 6.40
C GLU A 68 -6.46 5.94 6.22
N SER A 69 -5.45 5.20 5.77
CA SER A 69 -4.16 5.79 5.39
C SER A 69 -4.29 6.80 4.26
N CYS A 70 -5.10 6.50 3.24
CA CYS A 70 -5.35 7.40 2.11
C CYS A 70 -5.96 8.73 2.57
N LYS A 71 -6.88 8.72 3.55
CA LYS A 71 -7.46 9.96 4.12
C LYS A 71 -6.39 10.91 4.66
N VAL A 72 -5.32 10.36 5.23
CA VAL A 72 -4.22 11.13 5.83
C VAL A 72 -3.22 11.60 4.77
N THR A 73 -2.87 10.74 3.81
CA THR A 73 -1.81 11.03 2.83
C THR A 73 -2.29 11.78 1.59
N GLN A 74 -3.56 11.65 1.22
CA GLN A 74 -4.12 12.28 0.03
C GLN A 74 -3.94 13.81 0.02
N PRO A 75 -4.30 14.56 1.08
CA PRO A 75 -4.10 16.00 1.08
C PRO A 75 -2.62 16.41 1.02
N GLN A 76 -1.71 15.53 1.46
CA GLN A 76 -0.26 15.79 1.38
C GLN A 76 0.24 15.62 -0.06
N TYR A 77 -0.18 14.55 -0.75
CA TYR A 77 0.12 14.37 -2.18
C TYR A 77 -0.45 15.52 -3.01
N GLN A 78 -1.69 15.94 -2.74
CA GLN A 78 -2.30 17.10 -3.40
C GLN A 78 -1.48 18.38 -3.20
N LYS A 79 -1.11 18.68 -1.95
CA LYS A 79 -0.29 19.86 -1.64
C LYS A 79 1.05 19.85 -2.38
N ILE A 80 1.70 18.69 -2.51
CA ILE A 80 2.94 18.58 -3.28
C ILE A 80 2.69 18.85 -4.76
N ALA A 81 1.62 18.27 -5.32
CA ALA A 81 1.23 18.48 -6.71
C ALA A 81 0.96 19.96 -7.01
N ASP A 82 0.17 20.64 -6.17
CA ASP A 82 -0.19 22.05 -6.34
C ASP A 82 1.05 22.95 -6.30
N ASN A 83 1.96 22.72 -5.35
CA ASN A 83 3.21 23.48 -5.25
C ASN A 83 4.12 23.26 -6.48
N LEU A 84 4.14 22.06 -7.04
CA LEU A 84 4.89 21.78 -8.26
C LEU A 84 4.24 22.43 -9.47
N GLN A 85 2.91 22.39 -9.57
CA GLN A 85 2.19 23.03 -10.65
C GLN A 85 2.40 24.54 -10.64
N GLU A 86 2.29 25.20 -9.48
CA GLU A 86 2.56 26.64 -9.34
C GLU A 86 3.99 26.98 -9.79
N ARG A 87 4.96 26.12 -9.47
CA ARG A 87 6.35 26.29 -9.93
C ARG A 87 6.50 26.12 -11.44
N ALA A 88 5.77 25.18 -12.05
CA ALA A 88 5.76 24.98 -13.49
C ALA A 88 5.16 26.20 -14.19
N ASP A 89 4.04 26.72 -13.68
CA ASP A 89 3.35 27.89 -14.22
C ASP A 89 4.23 29.15 -14.14
N LYS A 90 4.89 29.37 -13.00
CA LYS A 90 5.88 30.45 -12.84
C LYS A 90 7.05 30.31 -13.80
N ALA A 91 7.52 29.09 -14.07
CA ALA A 91 8.59 28.87 -15.04
C ALA A 91 8.12 29.21 -16.46
N LEU A 92 6.91 28.81 -16.83
CA LEU A 92 6.30 29.11 -18.13
C LEU A 92 6.13 30.60 -18.35
N MET A 93 5.60 31.33 -17.36
CA MET A 93 5.45 32.79 -17.42
C MET A 93 6.78 33.53 -17.62
N ASN A 94 7.88 32.94 -17.13
CA ASN A 94 9.23 33.49 -17.29
C ASN A 94 9.94 33.01 -18.56
N GLY A 95 9.23 32.37 -19.50
CA GLY A 95 9.81 31.83 -20.74
C GLY A 95 10.71 30.61 -20.57
N ARG A 96 10.73 29.99 -19.38
CA ARG A 96 11.57 28.82 -19.05
C ARG A 96 10.83 27.52 -19.39
N ASN A 97 10.54 27.32 -20.68
CA ASN A 97 9.66 26.26 -21.18
C ASN A 97 10.12 24.84 -20.78
N GLU A 98 11.41 24.52 -20.90
CA GLU A 98 11.94 23.19 -20.52
C GLU A 98 11.76 22.90 -19.02
N ILE A 99 11.95 23.91 -18.18
CA ILE A 99 11.76 23.78 -16.73
C ILE A 99 10.28 23.60 -16.43
N ALA A 100 9.41 24.39 -17.06
CA ALA A 100 7.96 24.27 -16.91
C ALA A 100 7.48 22.87 -17.30
N GLU A 101 7.93 22.34 -18.44
CA GLU A 101 7.57 21.01 -18.90
C GLU A 101 8.03 19.93 -17.93
N ARG A 102 9.30 19.96 -17.50
CA ARG A 102 9.84 18.96 -16.57
C ARG A 102 9.14 18.99 -15.22
N VAL A 103 8.92 20.17 -14.65
CA VAL A 103 8.24 20.32 -13.35
C VAL A 103 6.77 19.93 -13.47
N GLY A 104 6.09 20.32 -14.56
CA GLY A 104 4.70 19.95 -14.82
C GLY A 104 4.49 18.44 -14.96
N LYS A 105 5.43 17.72 -15.60
CA LYS A 105 5.41 16.25 -15.63
C LYS A 105 5.45 15.65 -14.23
N VAL A 106 6.29 16.19 -13.35
CA VAL A 106 6.36 15.72 -11.94
C VAL A 106 5.08 16.08 -11.18
N ALA A 107 4.56 17.31 -11.36
CA ALA A 107 3.30 17.74 -10.76
C ALA A 107 2.16 16.76 -11.09
N LYS A 108 2.03 16.38 -12.37
CA LYS A 108 1.04 15.40 -12.84
C LYS A 108 1.14 14.06 -12.13
N ILE A 109 2.35 13.52 -11.92
CA ILE A 109 2.53 12.23 -11.21
C ILE A 109 2.00 12.33 -9.77
N TYR A 110 2.28 13.44 -9.07
CA TYR A 110 1.76 13.66 -7.72
C TYR A 110 0.23 13.88 -7.71
N THR A 111 -0.33 14.54 -8.74
CA THR A 111 -1.78 14.67 -8.94
C THR A 111 -2.44 13.31 -9.14
N ASP A 112 -1.88 12.46 -10.01
CA ASP A 112 -2.41 11.12 -10.31
C ASP A 112 -2.37 10.24 -9.05
N MET A 113 -1.31 10.34 -8.23
CA MET A 113 -1.21 9.66 -6.94
C MET A 113 -2.28 10.14 -5.94
N SER A 114 -2.48 11.45 -5.81
CA SER A 114 -3.55 12.04 -5.00
C SER A 114 -4.93 11.53 -5.43
N GLN A 115 -5.20 11.54 -6.74
CA GLN A 115 -6.47 11.08 -7.30
C GLN A 115 -6.68 9.58 -7.08
N SER A 116 -5.63 8.77 -7.21
CA SER A 116 -5.70 7.33 -6.92
C SER A 116 -6.11 7.07 -5.46
N GLN A 117 -5.64 7.88 -4.51
CA GLN A 117 -6.03 7.76 -3.11
C GLN A 117 -7.50 8.17 -2.87
N LEU A 118 -7.98 9.24 -3.52
CA LEU A 118 -9.41 9.59 -3.52
C LEU A 118 -10.28 8.44 -4.04
N ASN A 119 -9.86 7.84 -5.15
CA ASN A 119 -10.58 6.74 -5.78
C ASN A 119 -10.62 5.48 -4.89
N ILE A 120 -9.54 5.18 -4.15
CA ILE A 120 -9.53 4.07 -3.18
C ILE A 120 -10.53 4.33 -2.06
N MET A 121 -10.55 5.54 -1.49
CA MET A 121 -11.49 5.90 -0.42
C MET A 121 -12.93 5.76 -0.88
N LYS A 122 -13.25 6.30 -2.07
CA LYS A 122 -14.59 6.21 -2.65
C LYS A 122 -15.00 4.77 -2.93
N ALA A 123 -14.13 3.99 -3.59
CA ALA A 123 -14.43 2.59 -3.90
C ALA A 123 -14.63 1.74 -2.63
N TYR A 124 -13.89 2.04 -1.57
CA TYR A 124 -14.07 1.40 -0.26
C TYR A 124 -15.41 1.78 0.38
N GLU A 125 -15.79 3.07 0.37
CA GLU A 125 -17.08 3.56 0.89
C GLU A 125 -18.27 2.94 0.13
N ASP A 126 -18.15 2.81 -1.19
CA ASP A 126 -19.14 2.18 -2.07
C ASP A 126 -19.15 0.65 -1.95
N LYS A 127 -18.26 0.05 -1.15
CA LYS A 127 -18.04 -1.40 -1.03
C LYS A 127 -17.79 -2.08 -2.39
N ASN A 128 -17.19 -1.36 -3.32
CA ASN A 128 -16.91 -1.83 -4.67
C ASN A 128 -15.53 -2.51 -4.72
N THR A 129 -15.51 -3.81 -4.45
CA THR A 129 -14.28 -4.61 -4.38
C THR A 129 -13.47 -4.58 -5.68
N GLU A 130 -14.12 -4.67 -6.83
CA GLU A 130 -13.44 -4.63 -8.13
C GLU A 130 -12.75 -3.28 -8.36
N ALA A 131 -13.47 -2.18 -8.15
CA ALA A 131 -12.91 -0.83 -8.31
C ALA A 131 -11.77 -0.57 -7.33
N THR A 132 -11.86 -1.07 -6.09
CA THR A 132 -10.77 -1.00 -5.12
C THR A 132 -9.53 -1.74 -5.62
N HIS A 133 -9.65 -2.97 -6.11
CA HIS A 133 -8.52 -3.72 -6.63
C HIS A 133 -7.86 -3.03 -7.82
N GLN A 134 -8.66 -2.55 -8.78
CA GLN A 134 -8.16 -1.81 -9.94
C GLN A 134 -7.40 -0.55 -9.51
N THR A 135 -7.98 0.23 -8.59
CA THR A 135 -7.36 1.48 -8.13
C THR A 135 -6.10 1.23 -7.29
N LEU A 136 -6.07 0.18 -6.47
CA LEU A 136 -4.86 -0.21 -5.74
C LEU A 136 -3.73 -0.60 -6.69
N SER A 137 -4.03 -1.33 -7.77
CA SER A 137 -3.04 -1.68 -8.79
C SER A 137 -2.51 -0.43 -9.50
N GLN A 138 -3.38 0.54 -9.80
CA GLN A 138 -2.97 1.82 -10.40
C GLN A 138 -2.06 2.61 -9.45
N MET A 139 -2.41 2.68 -8.16
CA MET A 139 -1.59 3.35 -7.15
C MET A 139 -0.20 2.70 -7.04
N GLN A 140 -0.13 1.36 -7.06
CA GLN A 140 1.14 0.64 -7.02
C GLN A 140 2.02 0.91 -8.26
N ALA A 141 1.40 1.00 -9.44
CA ALA A 141 2.10 1.36 -10.67
C ALA A 141 2.64 2.79 -10.61
N LEU A 142 1.87 3.73 -10.05
CA LEU A 142 2.31 5.11 -9.81
C LEU A 142 3.46 5.16 -8.80
N GLU A 143 3.42 4.38 -7.70
CA GLU A 143 4.51 4.30 -6.73
C GLU A 143 5.80 3.77 -7.38
N THR A 144 5.67 2.77 -8.25
CA THR A 144 6.78 2.24 -9.05
C THR A 144 7.35 3.29 -10.00
N LEU A 145 6.49 4.03 -10.71
CA LEU A 145 6.91 5.13 -11.59
C LEU A 145 7.64 6.22 -10.81
N MET A 146 7.14 6.61 -9.64
CA MET A 146 7.78 7.58 -8.76
C MET A 146 9.17 7.12 -8.34
N ASN A 147 9.29 5.87 -7.87
CA ASN A 147 10.57 5.28 -7.45
C ASN A 147 11.58 5.23 -8.60
N ASN A 148 11.16 4.82 -9.80
CA ASN A 148 12.02 4.78 -10.99
C ASN A 148 12.52 6.18 -11.39
N ASN A 149 11.74 7.22 -11.11
CA ASN A 149 12.11 8.61 -11.34
C ASN A 149 12.75 9.29 -10.12
N ARG A 150 13.09 8.52 -9.07
CA ARG A 150 13.66 9.01 -7.80
C ARG A 150 12.82 10.10 -7.13
N LEU A 151 11.50 10.03 -7.33
CA LEU A 151 10.53 10.90 -6.68
C LEU A 151 10.22 10.35 -5.29
N LYS A 152 10.00 11.24 -4.33
CA LYS A 152 9.72 10.85 -2.95
C LYS A 152 8.26 10.39 -2.82
N THR A 153 8.08 9.17 -2.36
CA THR A 153 6.78 8.64 -1.92
C THR A 153 6.60 8.93 -0.43
N LEU A 154 5.34 9.01 0.02
CA LEU A 154 5.01 9.08 1.44
C LEU A 154 5.09 7.69 2.04
N GLU A 155 5.62 7.60 3.25
CA GLU A 155 5.72 6.33 3.97
C GLU A 155 4.34 5.75 4.26
N ARG A 156 4.24 4.42 4.21
CA ARG A 156 3.01 3.69 4.49
C ARG A 156 3.25 2.53 5.45
N ASP A 157 2.30 2.37 6.36
CA ASP A 157 2.26 1.33 7.37
C ASP A 157 1.45 0.10 6.94
N TRP A 158 1.21 -0.03 5.65
CA TRP A 158 0.46 -1.12 5.02
C TRP A 158 1.19 -1.57 3.75
N LEU A 159 0.72 -2.67 3.17
CA LEU A 159 1.29 -3.34 2.00
C LEU A 159 0.25 -3.40 0.89
N PHE A 160 0.68 -3.26 -0.37
CA PHE A 160 -0.20 -3.61 -1.48
C PHE A 160 -0.48 -5.13 -1.46
N PRO A 161 -1.63 -5.58 -1.99
CA PRO A 161 -1.94 -7.01 -2.08
C PRO A 161 -0.83 -7.82 -2.75
N ALA A 162 -0.29 -7.33 -3.87
CA ALA A 162 0.77 -8.00 -4.61
C ALA A 162 2.09 -8.08 -3.81
N GLU A 163 2.40 -7.08 -3.00
CA GLU A 163 3.58 -7.13 -2.12
C GLU A 163 3.37 -8.17 -1.02
N ALA A 164 2.23 -8.14 -0.35
CA ALA A 164 1.89 -9.10 0.70
C ALA A 164 1.91 -10.54 0.15
N GLU A 165 1.42 -10.76 -1.07
CA GLU A 165 1.52 -12.05 -1.75
C GLU A 165 2.98 -12.46 -2.02
N GLN A 166 3.82 -11.56 -2.53
CA GLN A 166 5.23 -11.84 -2.73
C GLN A 166 5.94 -12.20 -1.42
N PHE A 167 5.67 -11.47 -0.33
CA PHE A 167 6.19 -11.79 0.99
C PHE A 167 5.75 -13.18 1.46
N LEU A 168 4.48 -13.54 1.25
CA LEU A 168 3.96 -14.86 1.59
C LEU A 168 4.67 -15.96 0.77
N LEU A 169 4.76 -15.81 -0.55
CA LEU A 169 5.43 -16.78 -1.42
C LEU A 169 6.90 -16.98 -1.05
N GLN A 170 7.61 -15.90 -0.72
CA GLN A 170 9.00 -15.99 -0.25
C GLN A 170 9.09 -16.74 1.08
N SER A 171 8.21 -16.47 2.04
CA SER A 171 8.18 -17.20 3.33
C SER A 171 7.85 -18.70 3.18
N LEU A 172 7.10 -19.08 2.15
CA LEU A 172 6.74 -20.47 1.85
C LEU A 172 7.82 -21.18 0.99
N GLY A 173 8.55 -20.41 0.19
CA GLY A 173 9.58 -20.86 -0.76
C GLY A 173 10.94 -21.17 -0.14
N SER A 174 11.17 -20.82 1.13
CA SER A 174 12.39 -21.19 1.90
C SER A 174 12.48 -22.68 2.26
N LYS A 175 11.70 -23.55 1.60
CA LYS A 175 11.92 -25.01 1.60
C LYS A 175 12.86 -25.39 0.46
N LYS A 176 14.17 -25.20 0.66
CA LYS A 176 15.19 -25.99 -0.04
C LYS A 176 16.26 -26.42 0.95
#